data_AF-A0A504YEK4-F1
#
_entry.id   AF-A0A504YEK4-F1
#
_cell.length_a   1.000
_cell.length_b   1.000
_cell.length_c   1.000
_cell.angle_alpha   90.00
_cell.angle_beta   90.00
_cell.angle_gamma   90.00
#
_symmetry.space_group_name_H-M   'P 1'
#
loop_
_entity.id
_entity.type
_entity.pdbx_description
1 polymer ?
#
loop_
_entity_poly.entity_id
_entity_poly.type
_entity_poly.pdbx_seq_one_letter_code
_entity_poly.pdbx_strand_id
1 'polypeptide(L)'
;MTAEKCGSICVIFITSVLLFSASVALLYIASRSLILTSEYAVVSVKTHIRSTALLLLAAGILLFIVATLAFIACFKQSRLLLVLFYLTLLIVLFCEVGAVFLAVFYWSNLENDIKEIMKVMLAAFTTDRTANLEITKIQSTFHCCGAINYEDWNSTTYFEENHDYPPSCCQPKNVTHSVHTKHT
;
A
#
# COMPACT_ATOMS: atom_id res chain seq x y z
N MET A 1 -16.59 37.35 -19.41
CA MET A 1 -15.99 36.03 -19.11
C MET A 1 -17.16 35.13 -18.72
N THR A 2 -17.56 34.17 -19.55
CA THR A 2 -18.81 33.39 -19.35
C THR A 2 -18.68 32.41 -18.18
N ALA A 3 -19.76 32.16 -17.44
CA ALA A 3 -19.78 31.30 -16.24
C ALA A 3 -19.26 29.87 -16.50
N GLU A 4 -19.44 29.33 -17.71
CA GLU A 4 -18.84 28.06 -18.15
C GLU A 4 -17.31 28.03 -18.03
N LYS A 5 -16.63 29.15 -18.31
CA LYS A 5 -15.16 29.23 -18.22
C LYS A 5 -14.68 29.21 -16.77
N CYS A 6 -15.50 29.66 -15.83
CA CYS A 6 -15.19 29.63 -14.40
C CYS A 6 -15.18 28.20 -13.87
N GLY A 7 -16.18 27.39 -14.27
CA GLY A 7 -16.32 26.00 -13.86
C GLY A 7 -15.11 25.12 -14.23
N SER A 8 -14.71 25.12 -15.52
CA SER A 8 -13.56 24.29 -15.95
C SER A 8 -12.24 24.69 -15.31
N ILE A 9 -12.01 25.99 -15.07
CA ILE A 9 -10.78 26.47 -14.41
C ILE A 9 -10.75 26.03 -12.94
N CYS A 10 -11.87 26.15 -12.22
CA CYS A 10 -11.99 25.66 -10.84
C CYS A 10 -11.72 24.15 -10.73
N VAL A 11 -12.26 23.36 -11.66
CA VAL A 11 -12.03 21.91 -11.69
C VAL A 11 -10.54 21.61 -11.89
N ILE A 12 -9.90 22.22 -12.90
CA ILE A 12 -8.47 22.00 -13.18
C ILE A 12 -7.62 22.39 -11.95
N PHE A 13 -7.90 23.53 -11.32
CA PHE A 13 -7.17 23.99 -10.16
C PHE A 13 -7.29 23.01 -8.98
N ILE A 14 -8.51 22.59 -8.64
CA ILE A 14 -8.75 21.63 -7.56
C ILE A 14 -8.06 20.29 -7.87
N THR A 15 -8.24 19.76 -9.08
CA THR A 15 -7.57 18.50 -9.47
C THR A 15 -6.05 18.62 -9.43
N SER A 16 -5.49 19.78 -9.79
CA SER A 16 -4.04 20.02 -9.75
C SER A 16 -3.50 20.02 -8.31
N VAL A 17 -4.21 20.69 -7.39
CA VAL A 17 -3.82 20.70 -5.96
C VAL A 17 -3.88 19.30 -5.37
N LEU A 18 -4.94 18.55 -5.67
CA LEU A 18 -5.08 17.17 -5.22
C LEU A 18 -3.94 16.29 -5.78
N LEU A 19 -3.68 16.35 -7.08
CA LEU A 19 -2.59 15.58 -7.71
C LEU A 19 -1.21 15.95 -7.16
N PHE A 20 -0.97 17.23 -6.88
CA PHE A 20 0.29 17.68 -6.29
C PHE A 20 0.47 17.12 -4.87
N SER A 21 -0.56 17.20 -4.02
CA SER A 21 -0.53 16.63 -2.67
C SER A 21 -0.32 15.10 -2.69
N ALA A 22 -1.02 14.39 -3.57
CA ALA A 22 -0.88 12.94 -3.74
C ALA A 22 0.54 12.56 -4.20
N SER A 23 1.10 13.29 -5.17
CA SER A 23 2.47 13.08 -5.64
C SER A 23 3.50 13.26 -4.52
N VAL A 24 3.41 14.33 -3.73
CA VAL A 24 4.31 14.56 -2.59
C VAL A 24 4.22 13.44 -1.57
N ALA A 25 3.00 12.98 -1.25
CA ALA A 25 2.81 11.86 -0.34
C ALA A 25 3.42 10.56 -0.88
N LEU A 26 3.23 10.26 -2.16
CA LEU A 26 3.82 9.07 -2.81
C LEU A 26 5.35 9.11 -2.82
N LEU A 27 5.94 10.27 -3.13
CA LEU A 27 7.40 10.46 -3.09
C LEU A 27 7.95 10.27 -1.68
N TYR A 28 7.25 10.79 -0.66
CA TYR A 28 7.62 10.59 0.73
C TYR A 28 7.58 9.11 1.13
N ILE A 29 6.48 8.42 0.83
CA ILE A 29 6.32 6.99 1.13
C ILE A 29 7.40 6.17 0.42
N ALA A 30 7.61 6.40 -0.89
CA ALA A 30 8.62 5.68 -1.67
C ALA A 30 10.04 5.88 -1.11
N SER A 31 10.39 7.12 -0.74
CA SER A 31 11.69 7.43 -0.14
C SER A 31 11.86 6.72 1.21
N ARG A 32 10.82 6.71 2.05
CA ARG A 32 10.83 6.00 3.33
C ARG A 32 10.98 4.49 3.16
N SER A 33 10.27 3.90 2.20
CA SER A 33 10.37 2.47 1.89
C SER A 33 11.77 2.07 1.45
N LEU A 34 12.45 2.89 0.63
CA LEU A 34 13.83 2.62 0.20
C LEU A 34 14.81 2.62 1.38
N ILE A 35 14.66 3.55 2.32
CA ILE A 35 15.53 3.60 3.51
C ILE A 35 15.29 2.35 4.39
N LEU A 36 14.03 2.00 4.63
CA LEU A 36 13.66 0.82 5.43
C LEU A 36 14.19 -0.48 4.80
N THR A 37 14.22 -0.60 3.46
CA THR A 37 14.76 -1.79 2.79
C THR A 37 16.21 -2.11 3.14
N SER A 38 16.98 -1.14 3.63
CA SER A 38 18.39 -1.35 4.02
C SER A 38 18.54 -2.18 5.30
N GLU A 39 17.52 -2.22 6.16
CA GLU A 39 17.56 -2.86 7.49
C GLU A 39 17.14 -4.34 7.46
N TYR A 40 16.41 -4.80 6.43
CA TYR A 40 15.97 -6.20 6.35
C TYR A 40 17.11 -7.15 5.95
N ALA A 41 17.28 -8.23 6.72
CA ALA A 41 18.27 -9.28 6.46
C ALA A 41 17.85 -10.26 5.33
N VAL A 42 16.54 -10.37 5.05
CA VAL A 42 16.01 -11.30 4.05
C VAL A 42 16.14 -10.73 2.64
N VAL A 43 16.98 -11.36 1.80
CA VAL A 43 17.28 -10.89 0.43
C VAL A 43 16.03 -10.84 -0.45
N SER A 44 15.17 -11.87 -0.41
CA SER A 44 13.94 -11.92 -1.21
C SER A 44 13.02 -10.73 -0.90
N VAL A 45 12.64 -10.57 0.37
CA VAL A 45 11.81 -9.47 0.85
C VAL A 45 12.41 -8.10 0.48
N LYS A 46 13.71 -7.93 0.69
CA LYS A 46 14.44 -6.71 0.31
C LYS A 46 14.33 -6.41 -1.18
N THR A 47 14.49 -7.41 -2.05
CA THR A 47 14.40 -7.22 -3.50
C THR A 47 12.99 -6.84 -3.97
N HIS A 48 11.96 -7.46 -3.41
CA HIS A 48 10.57 -7.15 -3.75
C HIS A 48 10.17 -5.75 -3.27
N ILE A 49 10.42 -5.42 -2.00
CA ILE A 49 10.08 -4.09 -1.46
C ILE A 49 10.85 -3.00 -2.20
N ARG A 50 12.14 -3.21 -2.50
CA ARG A 50 12.95 -2.22 -3.24
C ARG A 50 12.40 -1.98 -4.65
N SER A 51 12.04 -3.03 -5.37
CA SER A 51 11.50 -2.92 -6.73
C SER A 51 10.17 -2.15 -6.72
N THR A 52 9.28 -2.48 -5.78
CA THR A 52 8.01 -1.75 -5.59
C THR A 52 8.24 -0.28 -5.22
N ALA A 53 9.18 0.01 -4.32
CA ALA A 53 9.47 1.37 -3.90
C ALA A 53 10.06 2.22 -5.05
N LEU A 54 10.90 1.64 -5.91
CA LEU A 54 11.41 2.32 -7.11
C LEU A 54 10.31 2.64 -8.12
N LEU A 55 9.37 1.70 -8.33
CA LEU A 55 8.20 1.94 -9.19
C LEU A 55 7.33 3.08 -8.63
N LEU A 56 7.09 3.08 -7.32
CA LEU A 56 6.32 4.12 -6.62
C LEU A 56 7.00 5.48 -6.70
N LEU A 57 8.34 5.52 -6.60
CA LEU A 57 9.14 6.73 -6.78
C LEU A 57 9.00 7.27 -8.20
N ALA A 58 9.17 6.41 -9.22
CA ALA A 58 9.03 6.79 -10.62
C ALA A 58 7.63 7.34 -10.94
N ALA A 59 6.58 6.66 -10.44
CA ALA A 59 5.20 7.13 -10.57
C ALA A 59 4.98 8.47 -9.87
N GLY A 60 5.50 8.64 -8.66
CA GLY A 60 5.44 9.90 -7.91
C GLY A 60 6.08 11.08 -8.65
N ILE A 61 7.24 10.87 -9.26
CA ILE A 61 7.94 11.88 -10.08
C ILE A 61 7.11 12.25 -11.32
N LEU A 62 6.56 11.24 -12.02
CA LEU A 62 5.72 11.48 -13.18
C LEU A 62 4.49 12.32 -12.79
N LEU A 63 3.79 11.94 -11.72
CA LEU A 63 2.63 12.69 -11.21
C LEU A 63 3.00 14.11 -10.77
N PHE A 64 4.20 14.32 -10.22
CA PHE A 64 4.69 15.66 -9.86
C PHE A 64 4.83 16.56 -11.09
N ILE A 65 5.42 16.02 -12.16
CA ILE A 65 5.58 16.73 -13.43
C ILE A 65 4.21 17.07 -14.02
N VAL A 66 3.30 16.11 -14.08
CA VAL A 66 1.93 16.31 -14.59
C VAL A 66 1.18 17.37 -13.77
N ALA A 67 1.27 17.31 -12.44
CA ALA A 67 0.65 18.29 -11.55
C ALA A 67 1.22 19.70 -11.74
N THR A 68 2.54 19.81 -11.93
CA THR A 68 3.20 21.10 -12.20
C THR A 68 2.75 21.68 -13.55
N LEU A 69 2.65 20.86 -14.59
CA LEU A 69 2.13 21.28 -15.90
C LEU A 69 0.66 21.73 -15.81
N ALA A 70 -0.16 21.00 -15.05
CA ALA A 70 -1.56 21.35 -14.82
C ALA A 70 -1.72 22.67 -14.04
N PHE A 71 -0.86 22.90 -13.04
CA PHE A 71 -0.82 24.17 -12.31
C PHE A 71 -0.44 25.32 -13.24
N ILE A 72 0.60 25.17 -14.07
CA ILE A 72 1.00 26.18 -15.07
C ILE A 72 -0.14 26.41 -16.10
N ALA A 73 -0.90 25.37 -16.46
CA ALA A 73 -2.06 25.45 -17.34
C ALA A 73 -3.17 26.35 -16.80
N CYS A 74 -3.36 26.35 -15.49
CA CYS A 74 -4.33 27.22 -14.84
C CYS A 74 -3.96 28.71 -14.97
N PHE A 75 -2.66 29.05 -14.87
CA PHE A 75 -2.21 30.45 -14.98
C PHE A 75 -2.06 30.91 -16.43
N LYS A 76 -1.67 30.01 -17.34
CA LYS A 76 -1.51 30.35 -18.76
C LYS A 76 -2.73 29.92 -19.55
N GLN A 77 -3.54 30.91 -19.95
CA GLN A 77 -4.71 30.76 -20.83
C GLN A 77 -4.35 30.41 -22.29
N SER A 78 -3.39 29.50 -22.48
CA SER A 78 -2.91 29.04 -23.79
C SER A 78 -3.62 27.75 -24.21
N ARG A 79 -4.16 27.74 -25.43
CA ARG A 79 -4.80 26.54 -26.01
C ARG A 79 -3.84 25.36 -26.12
N LEU A 80 -2.55 25.61 -26.37
CA LEU A 80 -1.53 24.57 -26.47
C LEU A 80 -1.39 23.80 -25.16
N LEU A 81 -1.41 24.49 -24.03
CA LEU A 81 -1.21 23.89 -22.71
C LEU A 81 -2.41 23.04 -22.29
N LEU A 82 -3.61 23.44 -22.71
CA LEU A 82 -4.83 22.64 -22.55
C LEU A 82 -4.76 21.35 -23.40
N VAL A 83 -4.29 21.43 -24.64
CA VAL A 83 -4.10 20.25 -25.51
C VAL A 83 -3.06 19.29 -24.93
N LEU A 84 -1.93 19.80 -24.45
CA LEU A 84 -0.90 18.98 -23.79
C LEU A 84 -1.43 18.29 -22.53
N PHE A 85 -2.27 18.95 -21.74
CA PHE A 85 -2.91 18.35 -20.58
C PHE A 85 -3.82 17.18 -20.98
N TYR A 86 -4.69 17.36 -21.98
CA TYR A 86 -5.54 16.27 -22.48
C TYR A 86 -4.74 15.11 -23.06
N LEU A 87 -3.68 15.39 -23.82
CA LEU A 87 -2.78 14.34 -24.34
C LEU A 87 -2.10 13.57 -23.20
N THR A 88 -1.66 14.27 -22.15
CA THR A 88 -1.06 13.64 -20.97
C THR A 88 -2.06 12.74 -20.25
N LEU A 89 -3.31 13.18 -20.08
CA LEU A 89 -4.37 12.35 -19.50
C LEU A 89 -4.68 11.11 -20.35
N LEU A 90 -4.69 11.23 -21.68
CA LEU A 90 -4.87 10.09 -22.57
C LEU A 90 -3.73 9.08 -22.43
N ILE A 91 -2.48 9.54 -22.38
CA ILE A 91 -1.31 8.65 -22.19
C ILE A 91 -1.42 7.93 -20.85
N VAL A 92 -1.73 8.65 -19.76
CA VAL A 92 -1.92 8.04 -18.43
C VAL A 92 -3.04 7.00 -18.46
N LEU A 93 -4.16 7.29 -19.12
CA LEU A 93 -5.27 6.34 -19.26
C LEU A 93 -4.84 5.05 -19.98
N PHE A 94 -4.10 5.15 -21.09
CA PHE A 94 -3.59 3.97 -21.77
C PHE A 94 -2.58 3.19 -20.91
N CYS A 95 -1.73 3.87 -20.16
CA CYS A 95 -0.82 3.24 -19.21
C CYS A 95 -1.57 2.53 -18.08
N GLU A 96 -2.62 3.14 -17.52
CA GLU A 96 -3.45 2.53 -16.46
C GLU A 96 -4.18 1.30 -16.97
N VAL A 97 -4.80 1.36 -18.15
CA VAL A 97 -5.45 0.20 -18.77
C VAL A 97 -4.45 -0.92 -19.01
N GLY A 98 -3.26 -0.60 -19.50
CA GLY A 98 -2.17 -1.57 -19.66
C GLY A 98 -1.72 -2.17 -18.33
N ALA A 99 -1.56 -1.35 -17.29
CA ALA A 99 -1.18 -1.80 -15.95
C ALA A 99 -2.24 -2.72 -15.33
N VAL A 100 -3.52 -2.38 -15.44
CA VAL A 100 -4.64 -3.21 -14.97
C VAL A 100 -4.68 -4.54 -15.72
N PHE A 101 -4.52 -4.51 -17.05
CA PHE A 101 -4.47 -5.73 -17.86
C PHE A 101 -3.33 -6.66 -17.44
N LEU A 102 -2.13 -6.10 -17.26
CA LEU A 102 -0.98 -6.85 -16.76
C LEU A 102 -1.21 -7.39 -15.35
N ALA A 103 -1.75 -6.57 -14.44
CA ALA A 103 -2.03 -6.98 -13.06
C ALA A 103 -3.00 -8.16 -13.00
N VAL A 104 -4.07 -8.14 -13.81
CA VAL A 104 -5.03 -9.25 -13.89
C VAL A 104 -4.38 -10.49 -14.48
N PHE A 105 -3.60 -10.35 -15.56
CA PHE A 105 -2.96 -11.48 -16.22
C PHE A 105 -1.91 -12.19 -15.33
N TYR A 106 -1.14 -11.42 -14.56
CA TYR A 106 -0.09 -11.92 -13.68
C TYR A 106 -0.55 -12.14 -12.23
N TRP A 107 -1.84 -11.99 -11.93
CA TRP A 107 -2.36 -12.07 -10.56
C TRP A 107 -2.03 -13.39 -9.86
N SER A 108 -2.10 -14.52 -10.58
CA SER A 108 -1.80 -15.84 -10.01
C SER A 108 -0.36 -15.97 -9.52
N ASN A 109 0.59 -15.38 -10.23
CA ASN A 109 1.99 -15.38 -9.84
C ASN A 109 2.21 -14.46 -8.65
N LEU A 110 1.60 -13.26 -8.68
CA LEU A 110 1.64 -12.30 -7.57
C LEU A 110 1.10 -12.91 -6.27
N GLU A 111 0.02 -13.69 -6.35
CA GLU A 111 -0.57 -14.36 -5.18
C GLU A 111 0.41 -15.35 -4.54
N ASN A 112 1.14 -16.11 -5.35
CA ASN A 112 2.14 -17.05 -4.85
C ASN A 112 3.34 -16.32 -4.20
N ASP A 113 3.82 -15.25 -4.83
CA ASP A 113 4.90 -14.42 -4.28
C ASP A 113 4.51 -13.82 -2.93
N ILE A 114 3.28 -13.29 -2.81
CA ILE A 114 2.76 -12.73 -1.55
C ILE A 114 2.68 -13.82 -0.47
N LYS A 115 2.20 -15.01 -0.81
CA LYS A 115 2.14 -16.15 0.14
C LYS A 115 3.53 -16.54 0.63
N GLU A 116 4.53 -16.57 -0.25
CA GLU A 116 5.90 -16.89 0.12
C GLU A 116 6.50 -15.83 1.05
N ILE A 117 6.34 -14.55 0.71
CA ILE A 117 6.77 -13.43 1.55
C ILE A 117 6.13 -13.52 2.94
N MET A 118 4.83 -13.79 3.01
CA MET A 118 4.11 -13.95 4.28
C MET A 118 4.65 -15.13 5.10
N LYS A 119 4.96 -16.27 4.47
CA LYS A 119 5.56 -17.42 5.16
C LYS A 119 6.94 -17.09 5.73
N VAL A 120 7.77 -16.37 4.99
CA VAL A 120 9.09 -15.93 5.46
C VAL A 120 8.95 -14.95 6.62
N MET A 121 7.99 -14.03 6.56
CA MET A 121 7.69 -13.13 7.67
C MET A 121 7.22 -13.89 8.91
N LEU A 122 6.35 -14.89 8.75
CA LEU A 122 5.91 -15.77 9.85
C LEU A 122 7.07 -16.55 10.47
N ALA A 123 7.99 -17.08 9.66
CA ALA A 123 9.17 -17.79 10.15
C ALA A 123 10.15 -16.89 10.92
N ALA A 124 10.19 -15.59 10.60
CA ALA A 124 10.98 -14.60 11.31
C ALA A 124 10.28 -14.03 12.56
N PHE A 125 9.05 -14.48 12.87
CA PHE A 125 8.28 -13.98 14.00
C PHE A 125 8.89 -14.47 15.32
N THR A 126 9.24 -13.53 16.20
CA THR A 126 9.85 -13.83 17.51
C THR A 126 8.83 -13.70 18.66
N THR A 127 9.22 -13.79 19.93
CA THR A 127 8.35 -13.39 21.05
C THR A 127 8.41 -11.90 21.35
N ASP A 128 9.31 -11.14 20.69
CA ASP A 128 9.43 -9.69 20.88
C ASP A 128 8.30 -8.94 20.17
N ARG A 129 7.48 -8.24 20.98
CA ARG A 129 6.33 -7.48 20.51
C ARG A 129 6.71 -6.35 19.54
N THR A 130 7.92 -5.79 19.65
CA THR A 130 8.38 -4.69 18.78
C THR A 130 8.87 -5.19 17.42
N ALA A 131 9.51 -6.36 17.37
CA ALA A 131 9.99 -6.98 16.12
C ALA A 131 8.84 -7.43 15.21
N ASN A 132 7.67 -7.70 15.78
CA ASN A 132 6.56 -8.36 15.08
C ASN A 132 5.34 -7.46 14.79
N LEU A 133 5.48 -6.14 14.97
CA LEU A 133 4.38 -5.19 14.81
C LEU A 133 3.78 -5.25 13.40
N GLU A 134 4.59 -5.47 12.38
CA GLU A 134 4.14 -5.48 10.97
C GLU A 134 3.15 -6.62 10.70
N ILE A 135 3.51 -7.87 11.03
CA ILE A 135 2.66 -9.06 10.84
C ILE A 135 1.40 -8.97 11.69
N THR A 136 1.54 -8.57 12.96
CA THR A 136 0.43 -8.39 13.89
C THR A 136 -0.57 -7.35 13.36
N LYS A 137 -0.06 -6.26 12.78
CA LYS A 137 -0.88 -5.19 12.20
C LYS A 137 -1.58 -5.63 10.92
N ILE A 138 -0.87 -6.34 10.02
CA ILE A 138 -1.47 -6.90 8.81
C ILE A 138 -2.63 -7.84 9.18
N GLN A 139 -2.38 -8.81 10.05
CA GLN A 139 -3.38 -9.80 10.46
C GLN A 139 -4.58 -9.16 11.16
N SER A 140 -4.36 -8.21 12.06
CA SER A 140 -5.45 -7.50 12.74
C SER A 140 -6.23 -6.54 11.83
N THR A 141 -5.57 -5.90 10.86
CA THR A 141 -6.21 -4.96 9.92
C THR A 141 -7.06 -5.70 8.88
N PHE A 142 -6.58 -6.84 8.39
CA PHE A 142 -7.25 -7.64 7.37
C PHE A 142 -8.09 -8.79 7.94
N HIS A 143 -8.12 -8.94 9.27
CA HIS A 143 -8.79 -10.04 9.96
C HIS A 143 -8.41 -11.43 9.43
N CYS A 144 -7.14 -11.61 9.08
CA CYS A 144 -6.58 -12.87 8.59
C CYS A 144 -5.58 -13.46 9.59
N CYS A 145 -5.32 -14.76 9.48
CA CYS A 145 -4.34 -15.45 10.31
C CYS A 145 -3.54 -16.45 9.46
N GLY A 146 -2.21 -16.34 9.50
CA GLY A 146 -1.32 -17.12 8.66
C GLY A 146 -1.00 -16.45 7.32
N ALA A 147 -0.32 -17.19 6.44
CA ALA A 147 -0.08 -16.77 5.06
C ALA A 147 -1.21 -17.24 4.13
N ILE A 148 -1.70 -18.45 4.39
CA ILE A 148 -2.83 -19.10 3.72
C ILE A 148 -3.87 -19.46 4.78
N ASN A 149 -3.45 -20.18 5.83
CA ASN A 149 -4.31 -20.69 6.90
C ASN A 149 -3.66 -20.49 8.28
N TYR A 150 -4.45 -20.54 9.35
CA TYR A 150 -3.92 -20.43 10.72
C TYR A 150 -2.89 -21.51 11.06
N GLU A 151 -2.97 -22.68 10.41
CA GLU A 151 -2.04 -23.79 10.58
C GLU A 151 -0.61 -23.46 10.14
N ASP A 152 -0.41 -22.41 9.33
CA ASP A 152 0.94 -21.97 8.96
C ASP A 152 1.79 -21.62 10.21
N TRP A 153 1.14 -21.19 11.30
CA TRP A 153 1.78 -20.95 12.59
C TRP A 153 2.33 -22.20 13.26
N ASN A 154 1.78 -23.39 12.98
CA ASN A 154 2.25 -24.64 13.61
C ASN A 154 3.70 -24.96 13.25
N SER A 155 4.22 -24.37 12.17
CA SER A 155 5.58 -24.54 11.68
C SER A 155 6.55 -23.43 12.11
N THR A 156 6.10 -22.46 12.93
CA THR A 156 6.95 -21.36 13.39
C THR A 156 7.46 -21.60 14.80
N THR A 157 8.64 -21.04 15.11
CA THR A 157 9.25 -21.11 16.45
C THR A 157 8.34 -20.55 17.54
N TYR A 158 7.49 -19.57 17.21
CA TYR A 158 6.51 -19.03 18.15
C TYR A 158 5.55 -20.08 18.69
N PHE A 159 4.99 -20.93 17.83
CA PHE A 159 4.06 -21.99 18.24
C PHE A 159 4.78 -23.12 18.97
N GLU A 160 6.01 -23.43 18.58
CA GLU A 160 6.85 -24.39 19.31
C GLU A 160 7.12 -23.94 20.76
N GLU A 161 7.35 -22.64 20.98
CA GLU A 161 7.64 -22.09 22.32
C GLU A 161 6.38 -21.86 23.17
N ASN A 162 5.28 -21.38 22.59
CA ASN A 162 4.11 -20.93 23.33
C ASN A 162 2.94 -21.92 23.30
N HIS A 163 2.94 -22.87 22.36
CA HIS A 163 1.82 -23.79 22.08
C HIS A 163 0.47 -23.08 21.89
N ASP A 164 0.50 -21.83 21.42
CA ASP A 164 -0.67 -21.00 21.19
C ASP A 164 -0.45 -20.10 19.97
N TYR A 165 -1.53 -19.53 19.44
CA TYR A 165 -1.51 -18.62 18.31
C TYR A 165 -1.31 -17.17 18.77
N PRO A 166 -0.69 -16.31 17.95
CA PRO A 166 -0.50 -14.91 18.32
C PRO A 166 -1.83 -14.22 18.60
N PRO A 167 -1.86 -13.22 19.51
CA PRO A 167 -3.06 -12.46 19.80
C PRO A 167 -3.71 -11.79 18.57
N SER A 168 -2.96 -11.54 17.49
CA SER A 168 -3.50 -11.03 16.22
C SER A 168 -4.43 -12.01 15.51
N CYS A 169 -4.29 -13.31 15.76
CA CYS A 169 -5.09 -14.37 15.15
C CYS A 169 -6.37 -14.68 15.94
N CYS A 170 -6.38 -14.39 17.24
CA CYS A 170 -7.51 -14.66 18.11
C CYS A 170 -8.45 -13.45 18.16
N GLN A 171 -9.72 -13.64 17.81
CA GLN A 171 -10.72 -12.60 18.09
C GLN A 171 -10.81 -12.37 19.60
N PRO A 172 -10.93 -11.12 20.07
CA PRO A 172 -11.19 -10.87 21.48
C PRO A 172 -12.51 -11.56 21.81
N LYS A 173 -12.43 -12.64 22.62
CA LYS A 173 -13.62 -13.21 23.21
C LYS A 173 -14.30 -12.06 23.94
N ASN A 174 -15.55 -11.76 23.61
CA ASN A 174 -16.39 -10.97 24.49
C ASN A 174 -16.45 -11.76 25.80
N VAL A 175 -15.58 -11.39 26.74
CA VAL A 175 -15.64 -11.86 28.12
C VAL A 175 -16.90 -11.20 28.67
N THR A 176 -18.05 -11.82 28.40
CA THR A 176 -19.14 -11.75 29.37
C THR A 176 -18.54 -12.36 30.61
N HIS A 177 -18.24 -11.50 31.59
CA HIS A 177 -18.00 -11.94 32.95
C HIS A 177 -19.28 -12.66 33.40
N SER A 178 -19.41 -13.95 33.09
CA SER A 178 -20.24 -14.85 33.86
C SER A 178 -19.52 -14.99 35.20
N VAL A 179 -19.78 -14.01 36.07
CA VAL A 179 -19.52 -14.12 37.49
C VAL A 179 -20.29 -15.36 37.94
N HIS A 180 -19.60 -16.49 38.06
CA HIS A 180 -20.08 -17.60 38.86
C HIS A 180 -20.05 -17.12 40.32
N THR A 181 -21.12 -16.42 40.72
CA THR A 181 -21.45 -16.26 42.13
C THR A 181 -21.66 -17.65 42.71
N LYS A 182 -20.67 -18.15 43.47
CA LYS A 182 -20.89 -19.24 44.42
C LYS A 182 -21.93 -18.75 45.43
N HIS A 183 -23.16 -19.25 45.31
CA HIS A 183 -24.14 -19.18 46.37
C HIS A 183 -24.19 -20.55 47.06
N THR A 184 -23.80 -20.53 48.34
CA THR A 184 -24.23 -21.42 49.45
C THR A 184 -24.28 -22.92 49.20
#